data_AF-A0A8I1HGV5-F1
#
_entry.id   AF-A0A8I1HGV5-F1
#
_cell.length_a   1.000
_cell.length_b   1.000
_cell.length_c   1.000
_cell.angle_alpha   90.00
_cell.angle_beta   90.00
_cell.angle_gamma   90.00
#
_symmetry.space_group_name_H-M   'P 1'
#
loop_
_entity.id
_entity.type
_entity.pdbx_description
1 polymer ?
#
loop_
_entity_poly.entity_id
_entity_poly.type
_entity_poly.pdbx_seq_one_letter_code
_entity_poly.pdbx_strand_id
1 'polypeptide(L)'
;MYEQTILSLKELKTISSHIKNLGTIMNKSEDQKLKELLAVLITDLQKMHIRPNFRYKSTPLNLINGQNSEITELVNYCKKFITQKKPEWQVLAERNGWIPKV
;
A
#
# COMPACT_ATOMS: atom_id res chain seq x y z
N MET A 1 -2.91 -8.08 5.87
CA MET A 1 -2.93 -7.16 4.72
C MET A 1 -2.24 -5.83 5.00
N TYR A 2 -2.66 -5.07 6.01
CA TYR A 2 -2.08 -3.75 6.33
C TYR A 2 -0.58 -3.80 6.68
N GLU A 3 -0.15 -4.74 7.52
CA GLU A 3 1.28 -4.92 7.87
C GLU A 3 2.11 -5.30 6.65
N GLN A 4 1.60 -6.25 5.86
CA GLN A 4 2.23 -6.69 4.61
C GLN A 4 2.40 -5.53 3.62
N THR A 5 1.44 -4.61 3.57
CA THR A 5 1.52 -3.39 2.75
C THR A 5 2.68 -2.50 3.20
N ILE A 6 2.76 -2.19 4.50
CA ILE A 6 3.87 -1.38 5.04
C ILE A 6 5.22 -2.07 4.83
N LEU A 7 5.31 -3.38 5.03
CA LEU A 7 6.53 -4.14 4.80
C LEU A 7 6.96 -4.06 3.34
N SER A 8 6.04 -4.28 2.39
CA SER A 8 6.33 -4.18 0.96
C SER A 8 6.86 -2.80 0.55
N LEU A 9 6.41 -1.72 1.20
CA LEU A 9 6.91 -0.36 0.94
C LEU A 9 8.31 -0.13 1.52
N LYS A 10 8.65 -0.76 2.65
CA LYS A 10 9.95 -0.62 3.32
C LYS A 10 11.08 -1.39 2.65
N GLU A 11 10.75 -2.51 2.01
CA GLU A 11 11.75 -3.37 1.38
C GLU A 11 12.55 -2.62 0.31
N LEU A 12 13.87 -2.82 0.31
CA LEU A 12 14.74 -2.29 -0.73
C LEU A 12 14.53 -3.07 -2.02
N LYS A 13 13.71 -2.50 -2.92
CA LYS A 13 13.32 -3.12 -4.18
C LYS A 13 13.32 -2.10 -5.30
N THR A 14 13.47 -2.57 -6.53
CA THR A 14 13.32 -1.70 -7.72
C THR A 14 11.87 -1.24 -7.82
N ILE A 15 11.63 -0.10 -8.50
CA ILE A 15 10.27 0.42 -8.73
C ILE A 15 9.37 -0.63 -9.40
N SER A 16 9.89 -1.38 -10.37
CA SER A 16 9.15 -2.47 -11.04
C SER A 16 8.74 -3.59 -10.06
N SER A 17 9.65 -3.99 -9.16
CA SER A 17 9.33 -4.99 -8.13
C SER A 17 8.31 -4.47 -7.12
N HIS A 18 8.39 -3.19 -6.72
CA HIS A 18 7.38 -2.53 -5.89
C HIS A 18 6.01 -2.56 -6.55
N ILE A 19 5.90 -2.14 -7.81
CA ILE A 19 4.63 -2.18 -8.58
C ILE A 19 4.03 -3.60 -8.56
N LYS A 20 4.83 -4.64 -8.84
CA LYS A 20 4.36 -6.03 -8.85
C LYS A 20 3.86 -6.49 -7.47
N ASN A 21 4.60 -6.19 -6.41
CA ASN A 21 4.25 -6.64 -5.05
C ASN A 21 3.01 -5.92 -4.54
N LEU A 22 2.94 -4.59 -4.73
CA LEU A 22 1.76 -3.80 -4.38
C LEU A 22 0.52 -4.24 -5.17
N GLY A 23 0.68 -4.55 -6.46
CA GLY A 23 -0.41 -5.12 -7.27
C GLY A 23 -0.88 -6.49 -6.76
N THR A 24 0.04 -7.33 -6.27
CA THR A 24 -0.30 -8.62 -5.66
C THR A 24 -1.07 -8.43 -4.35
N ILE A 25 -0.67 -7.48 -3.51
CA ILE A 25 -1.38 -7.13 -2.27
C ILE A 25 -2.77 -6.57 -2.59
N MET A 26 -2.87 -5.67 -3.57
CA MET A 26 -4.14 -5.10 -4.03
C MET A 26 -5.12 -6.17 -4.49
N ASN A 27 -4.65 -7.16 -5.26
CA ASN A 27 -5.50 -8.26 -5.75
C ASN A 27 -5.96 -9.20 -4.63
N LYS A 28 -5.20 -9.34 -3.54
CA LYS A 28 -5.53 -10.21 -2.41
C LYS A 28 -6.40 -9.53 -1.36
N SER A 29 -6.37 -8.20 -1.29
CA SER A 29 -7.18 -7.44 -0.34
C SER A 29 -8.66 -7.51 -0.71
N GLU A 30 -9.53 -7.43 0.28
CA GLU A 30 -10.97 -7.24 0.13
C GLU A 30 -11.39 -5.83 0.58
N ASP A 31 -10.51 -5.10 1.28
CA ASP A 31 -10.68 -3.71 1.62
C ASP A 31 -10.61 -2.79 0.38
N GLN A 32 -11.79 -2.35 -0.08
CA GLN A 32 -11.92 -1.46 -1.23
C GLN A 32 -11.13 -0.14 -1.07
N LYS A 33 -11.09 0.43 0.14
CA LYS A 33 -10.36 1.68 0.37
C LYS A 33 -8.85 1.46 0.33
N LEU A 34 -8.38 0.31 0.80
CA LEU A 34 -6.97 -0.08 0.63
C LEU A 34 -6.62 -0.24 -0.85
N LYS A 35 -7.49 -0.88 -1.65
CA LYS A 35 -7.29 -1.03 -3.10
C LYS A 35 -7.18 0.30 -3.82
N GLU A 36 -8.04 1.26 -3.51
CA GLU A 36 -7.99 2.60 -4.10
C GLU A 36 -6.65 3.29 -3.84
N LEU A 37 -6.18 3.29 -2.60
CA LEU A 37 -4.90 3.89 -2.22
C LEU A 37 -3.72 3.19 -2.93
N LEU A 38 -3.75 1.86 -3.01
CA LEU A 38 -2.76 1.08 -3.74
C LEU A 38 -2.78 1.40 -5.24
N ALA A 39 -3.95 1.51 -5.85
CA ALA A 39 -4.09 1.81 -7.27
C ALA A 39 -3.51 3.19 -7.64
N VAL A 40 -3.77 4.20 -6.81
CA VAL A 40 -3.18 5.55 -6.98
C VAL A 40 -1.66 5.48 -6.93
N LEU A 41 -1.10 4.87 -5.87
CA LEU A 41 0.35 4.75 -5.72
C LEU A 41 1.00 3.95 -6.87
N ILE A 42 0.41 2.81 -7.25
CA ILE A 42 0.90 1.99 -8.37
C ILE A 42 0.92 2.80 -9.66
N THR A 43 -0.13 3.57 -9.93
CA THR A 43 -0.22 4.42 -11.12
C THR A 43 0.91 5.45 -11.15
N ASP A 44 1.21 6.09 -10.01
CA ASP A 44 2.27 7.09 -9.95
C ASP A 44 3.67 6.47 -10.05
N LEU A 45 3.88 5.30 -9.46
CA LEU A 45 5.11 4.52 -9.65
C LEU A 45 5.30 4.11 -11.12
N GLN A 46 4.23 3.69 -11.80
CA GLN A 46 4.27 3.36 -13.24
C GLN A 46 4.63 4.59 -14.07
N LYS A 47 3.97 5.73 -13.85
CA LYS A 47 4.29 7.01 -14.51
C LYS A 47 5.74 7.41 -14.28
N MET A 48 6.28 7.20 -13.08
CA MET A 48 7.69 7.47 -12.78
C MET A 48 8.62 6.51 -13.53
N HIS A 49 8.28 5.23 -13.57
CA HIS A 49 9.11 4.17 -14.17
C HIS A 49 9.26 4.33 -15.70
N ILE A 50 8.20 4.77 -16.39
CA ILE A 50 8.22 4.95 -17.85
C ILE A 50 8.97 6.23 -18.29
N ARG A 51 9.25 7.17 -17.38
CA ARG A 51 10.00 8.38 -17.74
C ARG A 51 11.38 8.01 -18.29
N PRO A 52 11.80 8.54 -19.45
CA PRO A 52 13.08 8.19 -20.06
C PRO A 52 14.26 8.57 -19.15
N ASN A 53 14.15 9.70 -18.44
CA ASN A 53 15.23 10.26 -17.63
C ASN A 53 15.19 9.81 -16.15
N PHE A 54 14.39 8.81 -15.79
CA PHE A 54 14.35 8.34 -14.41
C PHE A 54 15.63 7.55 -14.07
N ARG A 55 16.50 8.16 -13.25
CA ARG A 55 17.83 7.62 -12.90
C ARG A 55 17.81 6.34 -12.06
N TYR A 56 16.71 6.04 -11.39
CA TYR A 56 16.66 5.00 -10.36
C TYR A 56 15.88 3.75 -10.78
N LYS A 57 15.74 3.47 -12.08
CA LYS A 57 14.99 2.30 -12.59
C LYS A 57 15.47 0.98 -12.00
N SER A 58 16.79 0.82 -11.91
CA SER A 58 17.45 -0.40 -11.43
C SER A 58 18.00 -0.27 -10.01
N THR A 59 17.85 0.89 -9.38
CA THR A 59 18.31 1.11 -8.00
C THR A 59 17.25 0.60 -7.03
N PRO A 60 17.60 -0.28 -6.07
CA PRO A 60 16.70 -0.64 -4.99
C PRO A 60 16.41 0.57 -4.11
N LEU A 61 15.13 0.86 -3.88
CA LEU A 61 14.67 1.98 -3.07
C LEU A 61 13.69 1.49 -2.01
N ASN A 62 13.70 2.15 -0.86
CA ASN A 62 12.64 2.08 0.14
C ASN A 62 11.68 3.24 -0.14
N LEU A 63 10.39 2.92 -0.32
CA LEU A 63 9.38 3.90 -0.69
C LEU A 63 8.94 4.79 0.49
N ILE A 64 9.04 4.31 1.73
CA ILE A 64 8.58 5.05 2.93
C ILE A 64 9.40 6.31 3.22
N ASN A 65 10.67 6.35 2.83
CA ASN A 65 11.54 7.50 3.13
C ASN A 65 11.36 8.67 2.15
N GLY A 66 10.51 8.53 1.13
CA GLY A 66 10.23 9.60 0.17
C GLY A 66 9.19 10.61 0.69
N GLN A 67 9.29 11.87 0.27
CA GLN A 67 8.27 12.91 0.51
C GLN A 67 7.07 12.79 -0.45
N ASN A 68 6.48 11.60 -0.55
CA ASN A 68 5.34 11.37 -1.43
C ASN A 68 4.05 11.30 -0.59
N SER A 69 3.06 12.11 -0.98
CA SER A 69 1.76 12.23 -0.31
C SER A 69 0.99 10.92 -0.32
N GLU A 70 1.00 10.21 -1.44
CA GLU A 70 0.25 8.96 -1.64
C GLU A 70 0.80 7.84 -0.75
N ILE A 71 2.14 7.76 -0.60
CA ILE A 71 2.81 6.84 0.32
C ILE A 71 2.46 7.17 1.76
N THR A 72 2.46 8.46 2.11
CA THR A 72 2.14 8.91 3.47
C THR A 72 0.69 8.58 3.83
N GLU A 73 -0.25 8.83 2.93
CA GLU A 73 -1.66 8.50 3.10
C GLU A 73 -1.86 6.98 3.28
N LEU A 74 -1.28 6.17 2.39
CA LEU A 74 -1.35 4.71 2.46
C LEU A 74 -0.77 4.17 3.77
N VAL A 75 0.39 4.68 4.20
CA VAL A 75 1.03 4.27 5.45
C VAL A 75 0.16 4.63 6.66
N ASN A 76 -0.39 5.84 6.70
CA ASN A 76 -1.26 6.28 7.79
C ASN A 76 -2.54 5.45 7.87
N TYR A 77 -3.13 5.16 6.71
CA TYR A 77 -4.29 4.27 6.59
C TYR A 77 -3.99 2.88 7.16
N CYS A 78 -2.90 2.24 6.73
CA CYS A 78 -2.51 0.93 7.25
C CYS A 78 -2.21 0.97 8.76
N LYS A 79 -1.47 1.99 9.23
CA LYS A 79 -1.11 2.13 10.66
C LYS A 79 -2.34 2.18 11.56
N LYS A 80 -3.40 2.89 11.15
CA LYS A 80 -4.65 2.98 11.94
C LYS A 80 -5.18 1.59 12.31
N PHE A 81 -5.24 0.66 11.36
CA PHE A 81 -5.78 -0.68 11.60
C PHE A 81 -4.80 -1.61 12.31
N ILE A 82 -3.50 -1.45 12.06
CA ILE A 82 -2.44 -2.19 12.78
C ILE A 82 -2.46 -1.83 14.27
N THR A 83 -2.51 -0.54 14.61
CA THR A 83 -2.58 -0.08 16.00
C THR A 83 -3.84 -0.57 16.70
N GLN A 84 -4.97 -0.63 15.99
CA GLN A 84 -6.21 -1.17 16.51
C GLN A 84 -6.23 -2.70 16.58
N LYS A 85 -5.17 -3.39 16.09
CA LYS A 85 -5.09 -4.85 15.93
C LYS A 85 -6.30 -5.43 15.19
N LYS A 86 -6.90 -4.65 14.30
CA LYS A 86 -8.10 -5.06 13.57
C LYS A 86 -7.72 -5.84 12.31
N PRO A 87 -8.08 -7.13 12.21
CA PRO A 87 -7.93 -7.87 10.97
C PRO A 87 -8.87 -7.31 9.89
N GLU A 88 -8.53 -7.57 8.63
CA GLU A 88 -9.26 -7.03 7.47
C GLU A 88 -10.75 -7.42 7.48
N TRP A 89 -11.07 -8.69 7.79
CA TRP A 89 -12.46 -9.16 7.89
C TRP A 89 -13.27 -8.36 8.91
N GLN A 90 -12.67 -7.94 10.03
CA GLN A 90 -13.37 -7.17 11.05
C GLN A 90 -13.65 -5.75 10.55
N VAL A 91 -12.69 -5.14 9.86
CA VAL A 91 -12.88 -3.82 9.23
C VAL A 91 -14.01 -3.87 8.20
N LEU A 92 -14.08 -4.94 7.40
CA LEU A 92 -15.14 -5.14 6.42
C LEU A 92 -16.49 -5.37 7.08
N ALA A 93 -16.54 -6.21 8.11
CA ALA A 93 -17.76 -6.45 8.88
C ALA A 93 -18.30 -5.13 9.46
N GLU A 94 -17.45 -4.36 10.15
CA GLU A 94 -17.83 -3.08 10.75
C GLU A 94 -18.37 -2.08 9.71
N ARG A 95 -17.78 -2.03 8.51
CA ARG A 95 -18.27 -1.18 7.41
C ARG A 95 -19.63 -1.60 6.86
N ASN A 96 -19.94 -2.88 6.93
CA ASN A 96 -21.23 -3.42 6.54
C ASN A 96 -22.24 -3.41 7.71
N GLY A 97 -21.97 -2.64 8.76
CA GLY A 97 -22.89 -2.44 9.88
C GLY A 97 -22.83 -3.53 10.96
N TRP A 98 -21.86 -4.45 10.90
CA TRP A 98 -21.63 -5.38 12.00
C TRP A 98 -21.04 -4.64 13.20
N ILE A 99 -21.65 -4.82 14.37
CA ILE A 99 -21.16 -4.26 15.62
C ILE A 99 -20.65 -5.43 16.47
N PRO A 100 -19.37 -5.41 16.91
CA PRO A 100 -18.87 -6.43 17.83
C PRO A 100 -19.75 -6.48 19.08
N LYS A 101 -20.24 -7.66 19.43
CA LYS A 101 -20.86 -7.85 20.75
C LYS A 101 -19.74 -7.76 21.79
N VAL A 102 -19.86 -6.75 22.64
CA VAL A 102 -18.97 -6.50 23.79
C VAL A 102 -19.06 -7.63 24.79
#